data_AF-A0A3D4TQZ4-F1
#
_entry.id   AF-A0A3D4TQZ4-F1
#
_cell.length_a   1.000
_cell.length_b   1.000
_cell.length_c   1.000
_cell.angle_alpha   90.00
_cell.angle_beta   90.00
_cell.angle_gamma   90.00
#
_symmetry.space_group_name_H-M   'P 1'
#
loop_
_entity.id
_entity.type
_entity.pdbx_description
1 polymer ?
#
loop_
_entity_poly.entity_id
_entity_poly.type
_entity_poly.pdbx_seq_one_letter_code
_entity_poly.pdbx_strand_id
1 'polypeptide(L)'
;RRQIASAIDFIVQISRLGSGRRVLVSITEITGVSDNLITTQEMFRHEVQIDGSGRETDRWIGLGFHPHSHKLEPFRQQLRESLYGDF
;
A
#
# COMPACT_ATOMS: atom_id res chain seq x y z
N ARG A 1 19.85 -19.63 11.68
CA ARG A 1 18.45 -19.31 11.34
C ARG A 1 18.47 -18.32 10.19
N ARG A 2 18.02 -18.73 8.99
CA ARG A 2 17.90 -17.83 7.83
C ARG A 2 16.58 -17.08 8.02
N GLN A 3 16.63 -15.79 8.34
CA GLN A 3 15.42 -14.98 8.44
C GLN A 3 14.73 -14.97 7.07
N ILE A 4 13.47 -15.43 7.03
CA ILE A 4 12.59 -15.38 5.84
C ILE A 4 12.14 -13.93 5.55
N ALA A 5 12.49 -12.99 6.44
CA ALA A 5 12.33 -11.55 6.34
C ALA A 5 12.52 -10.96 4.93
N SER A 6 13.58 -11.37 4.21
CA SER A 6 13.88 -10.83 2.88
C SER A 6 12.93 -11.29 1.77
N ALA A 7 11.98 -12.19 2.07
CA ALA A 7 11.04 -12.74 1.09
C ALA A 7 9.74 -11.95 0.98
N ILE A 8 9.37 -11.17 2.00
CA ILE A 8 8.09 -10.44 2.04
C ILE A 8 8.37 -8.95 1.85
N ASP A 9 7.93 -8.40 0.72
CA ASP A 9 8.08 -6.97 0.42
C ASP A 9 6.82 -6.17 0.79
N PHE A 10 5.64 -6.71 0.49
CA PHE A 10 4.37 -6.00 0.68
C PHE A 10 3.30 -6.89 1.31
N ILE A 11 2.47 -6.28 2.15
CA ILE A 11 1.20 -6.81 2.63
C ILE A 11 0.08 -6.07 1.91
N VAL A 12 -0.82 -6.83 1.30
CA VAL A 12 -2.04 -6.30 0.67
C VAL A 12 -3.22 -6.70 1.51
N GLN A 13 -3.85 -5.73 2.17
CA GLN A 13 -5.00 -5.99 3.04
C GLN A 13 -6.29 -5.88 2.22
N ILE A 14 -7.17 -6.86 2.37
CA ILE A 14 -8.51 -6.87 1.77
C ILE A 14 -9.54 -6.92 2.89
N SER A 15 -10.61 -6.14 2.77
CA SER A 15 -11.74 -6.14 3.70
C SER A 15 -13.06 -6.28 2.96
N ARG A 16 -14.10 -6.73 3.68
CA ARG A 16 -15.48 -6.74 3.21
C ARG A 16 -16.22 -5.57 3.85
N LEU A 17 -16.70 -4.64 3.04
CA LEU A 17 -17.49 -3.49 3.49
C LEU A 17 -18.89 -3.94 3.95
N GLY A 18 -19.60 -3.06 4.66
CA GLY A 18 -20.98 -3.30 5.09
C GLY A 18 -21.94 -3.58 3.92
N SER A 19 -21.66 -3.00 2.74
CA SER A 19 -22.37 -3.28 1.48
C SER A 19 -22.13 -4.68 0.91
N GLY A 20 -21.21 -5.45 1.50
CA GLY A 20 -20.82 -6.78 1.03
C GLY A 20 -19.72 -6.79 -0.03
N ARG A 21 -19.35 -5.62 -0.58
CA ARG A 21 -18.23 -5.44 -1.53
C ARG A 21 -16.90 -5.78 -0.85
N ARG A 22 -16.01 -6.46 -1.57
CA ARG A 22 -14.61 -6.66 -1.14
C ARG A 22 -13.75 -5.57 -1.76
N VAL A 23 -12.95 -4.90 -0.94
CA VAL A 23 -12.04 -3.85 -1.38
C VAL A 23 -10.65 -4.11 -0.82
N LEU A 24 -9.63 -3.79 -1.59
CA LEU A 24 -8.29 -3.61 -1.05
C LEU A 24 -8.39 -2.39 -0.10
N VAL A 25 -7.84 -2.47 1.11
CA VAL A 25 -7.95 -1.39 2.10
C VAL A 25 -6.62 -0.71 2.39
N SER A 26 -5.53 -1.46 2.29
CA SER A 26 -4.19 -0.91 2.40
C SER A 26 -3.16 -1.73 1.61
N ILE A 27 -2.12 -1.05 1.17
CA ILE A 27 -0.87 -1.66 0.70
C ILE A 27 0.22 -1.17 1.64
N THR A 28 0.89 -2.11 2.30
CA THR A 28 1.90 -1.82 3.32
C THR A 28 3.22 -2.47 2.93
N GLU A 29 4.29 -1.69 2.82
CA GLU A 29 5.65 -2.20 2.64
C GLU A 29 6.21 -2.71 3.98
N ILE A 30 6.89 -3.85 3.94
CA ILE A 30 7.77 -4.29 5.03
C ILE A 30 9.13 -3.64 4.81
N THR A 31 9.46 -2.65 5.65
CA THR A 31 10.72 -1.89 5.51
C THR A 31 11.87 -2.53 6.27
N GLY A 32 11.57 -3.45 7.19
CA GLY A 32 12.58 -4.14 7.98
C GLY A 32 11.99 -5.25 8.83
N VAL A 33 12.80 -6.26 9.10
CA VAL A 33 12.46 -7.36 9.99
C VAL A 33 13.70 -7.70 10.80
N SER A 34 13.56 -7.65 12.12
CA SER A 34 14.52 -8.22 13.07
C SER A 34 13.87 -9.41 13.78
N ASP A 35 14.57 -10.02 14.74
CA ASP A 35 14.11 -11.27 15.37
C ASP A 35 12.71 -11.17 15.99
N ASN A 36 12.34 -10.01 16.52
CA ASN A 36 11.07 -9.80 17.23
C ASN A 36 10.33 -8.53 16.80
N LEU A 37 10.82 -7.80 15.79
CA LEU A 37 10.22 -6.55 15.34
C LEU A 37 10.08 -6.57 13.83
N ILE A 38 8.88 -6.23 13.36
CA ILE A 38 8.62 -5.94 11.95
C ILE A 38 8.34 -4.45 11.87
N THR A 39 9.09 -3.75 11.03
CA THR A 39 8.83 -2.35 10.71
C THR A 39 8.13 -2.26 9.36
N THR A 40 7.12 -1.41 9.29
CA THR A 40 6.27 -1.29 8.12
C THR A 40 6.03 0.17 7.75
N GLN A 41 5.64 0.38 6.50
CA GLN A 41 5.20 1.67 5.99
C GLN A 41 3.96 1.46 5.13
N GLU A 42 2.84 2.07 5.52
CA GLU A 42 1.66 2.07 4.66
C GLU A 42 1.91 3.00 3.47
N MET A 43 1.74 2.48 2.26
CA MET A 43 2.02 3.19 1.02
C MET A 43 0.73 3.78 0.44
N PHE A 44 -0.35 3.02 0.51
CA PHE A 44 -1.64 3.36 -0.04
C PHE A 44 -2.75 2.97 0.93
N ARG A 45 -3.78 3.81 1.00
CA ARG A 45 -4.97 3.56 1.81
C ARG A 45 -6.24 3.79 0.99
N HIS A 46 -7.22 2.93 1.20
CA HIS A 46 -8.58 3.11 0.73
C HIS A 46 -9.38 3.94 1.74
N GLU A 47 -10.16 4.88 1.22
CA GLU A 47 -11.12 5.65 1.99
C GLU A 47 -12.49 5.57 1.31
N VAL A 48 -13.53 5.40 2.14
CA VAL A 48 -14.91 5.55 1.68
C VAL A 48 -15.26 7.02 1.76
N GLN A 49 -15.60 7.60 0.61
CA GLN A 49 -16.20 8.93 0.55
C GLN A 49 -17.71 8.78 0.35
N ILE A 50 -18.48 9.62 1.04
CA ILE A 50 -19.92 9.70 0.88
C ILE A 50 -20.22 11.05 0.25
N ASP A 51 -20.86 11.05 -0.91
CA ASP A 51 -21.25 12.30 -1.57
C ASP A 51 -22.52 12.92 -0.96
N GLY A 52 -22.90 14.10 -1.43
CA GLY A 52 -24.11 14.80 -0.96
C GLY A 52 -25.43 14.06 -1.24
N SER A 53 -25.42 13.02 -2.07
CA SER A 53 -26.58 12.16 -2.35
C SER A 53 -26.63 10.92 -1.44
N GLY A 54 -25.64 10.73 -0.56
CA GLY A 54 -25.51 9.55 0.30
C GLY A 54 -24.91 8.33 -0.41
N ARG A 55 -24.35 8.51 -1.62
CA ARG A 55 -23.72 7.43 -2.36
C ARG A 55 -22.27 7.26 -1.90
N GLU A 56 -21.91 6.03 -1.57
CA GLU A 56 -20.53 5.64 -1.28
C GLU A 56 -19.70 5.56 -2.57
N THR A 57 -18.55 6.20 -2.56
CA THR A 57 -17.52 6.14 -3.61
C THR A 57 -16.18 5.76 -3.01
N ASP A 58 -15.44 4.91 -3.70
CA ASP A 58 -14.10 4.49 -3.30
C ASP A 58 -13.07 5.56 -3.67
N ARG A 59 -12.22 5.97 -2.73
CA ARG A 59 -11.06 6.82 -2.97
C ARG A 59 -9.79 6.10 -2.55
N TRP A 60 -8.76 6.15 -3.38
CA TRP A 60 -7.42 5.68 -3.04
C TRP A 60 -6.50 6.86 -2.82
N ILE A 61 -5.77 6.83 -1.71
CA ILE A 61 -4.81 7.87 -1.34
C ILE A 61 -3.43 7.24 -1.25
N GLY A 62 -2.48 7.80 -2.00
CA GLY A 62 -1.06 7.54 -1.81
C GLY A 62 -0.51 8.39 -0.67
N LEU A 63 0.27 7.78 0.23
CA LEU A 63 0.79 8.46 1.43
C LEU A 63 2.14 9.18 1.20
N GLY A 64 2.57 9.32 -0.06
CA GLY A 64 3.78 10.07 -0.45
C GLY A 64 5.10 9.32 -0.26
N PHE A 65 5.05 8.03 0.07
CA PHE A 65 6.24 7.23 0.26
C PHE A 65 6.73 6.59 -1.04
N HIS A 66 8.06 6.45 -1.16
CA HIS A 66 8.69 5.72 -2.25
C HIS A 66 9.07 4.32 -1.75
N PRO A 67 8.85 3.27 -2.55
CA PRO A 67 9.17 1.91 -2.12
C PRO A 67 10.68 1.73 -1.93
N HIS A 68 11.05 1.01 -0.89
CA HIS A 68 12.43 0.67 -0.55
C HIS A 68 12.84 -0.72 -1.04
N SER A 69 11.89 -1.56 -1.46
CA SER A 69 12.18 -2.91 -1.97
C SER A 69 13.20 -2.88 -3.13
N HIS A 70 14.30 -3.59 -2.94
CA HIS A 70 15.36 -3.78 -3.95
C HIS A 70 14.85 -4.41 -5.25
N LYS A 71 13.76 -5.19 -5.20
CA LYS A 71 13.15 -5.79 -6.38
C LYS A 71 12.56 -4.74 -7.33
N LEU A 72 12.26 -3.54 -6.82
CA LEU A 72 11.73 -2.43 -7.58
C LEU A 72 12.80 -1.43 -8.03
N GLU A 73 14.07 -1.65 -7.68
CA GLU A 73 15.16 -0.78 -8.10
C GLU A 73 15.27 -0.60 -9.63
N PRO A 74 15.11 -1.65 -10.47
CA PRO A 74 15.11 -1.48 -11.92
C PRO A 74 14.02 -0.54 -12.45
N PHE A 75 12.95 -0.33 -11.66
CA PHE A 75 11.78 0.48 -12.02
C PHE A 75 11.78 1.86 -11.34
N ARG A 76 12.83 2.22 -10.60
CA ARG A 76 12.86 3.44 -9.77
C ARG A 76 12.54 4.72 -10.57
N GLN A 77 12.98 4.81 -11.82
CA GLN A 77 12.68 5.97 -12.66
C GLN A 77 11.19 6.06 -13.05
N GLN A 78 10.60 4.96 -13.52
CA GLN A 78 9.17 4.92 -13.85
C GLN A 78 8.29 5.16 -12.62
N LEU A 79 8.69 4.64 -11.47
CA LEU A 79 7.97 4.85 -10.21
C LEU A 79 7.99 6.33 -9.80
N ARG A 80 9.13 7.02 -9.93
CA ARG A 80 9.21 8.47 -9.69
C ARG A 80 8.32 9.23 -10.65
N GLU A 81 8.37 8.91 -11.94
CA GLU A 81 7.51 9.55 -12.95
C GLU A 81 6.03 9.34 -12.65
N SER A 82 5.61 8.16 -12.18
CA SER A 82 4.20 7.91 -11.82
C SER A 82 3.73 8.62 -10.54
N LEU A 83 4.62 8.92 -9.61
CA LEU A 83 4.27 9.57 -8.34
C LEU A 83 4.23 11.10 -8.45
N TYR A 84 4.96 11.66 -9.40
CA TYR A 84 5.04 13.10 -9.64
C TYR A 84 4.43 13.55 -10.98
N GLY A 85 4.04 12.60 -11.84
CA GLY A 85 3.35 12.86 -13.09
C GLY A 85 1.86 13.06 -12.81
N ASP A 86 1.38 14.27 -13.01
CA ASP A 86 -0.03 14.64 -12.94
C ASP A 86 -0.90 13.71 -13.80
N PHE A 87 -1.89 13.08 -13.17
CA PHE A 87 -3.10 12.55 -13.80
C PHE A 87 -4.31 13.31 -13.26
#